data_AF-A0A2D4P3N0-F1
#
_entry.id   AF-A0A2D4P3N0-F1
#
_cell.length_a   1.000
_cell.length_b   1.000
_cell.length_c   1.000
_cell.angle_alpha   90.00
_cell.angle_beta   90.00
_cell.angle_gamma   90.00
#
_symmetry.space_group_name_H-M   'P 1'
#
loop_
_entity.id
_entity.type
_entity.pdbx_description
1 polymer ?
#
loop_
_entity_poly.entity_id
_entity_poly.type
_entity_poly.pdbx_seq_one_letter_code
_entity_poly.pdbx_strand_id
1 'polypeptide(L)'
;NEQYDVVEEYIKVSIECVEMFKLLDGERRPDSEMLLIFQALENILLRTASDLSHFHVVGMNIVKKLINSYMKLIYAALYSETHRLSRLCLTLLSAMVSQGPDAARDVYSHFDFNNKFLPNLVKKRDYKGKPDIRTAYIQYAISFLIAGDHSILVQVLELKDFIPDIIRTGLKEDRISTINLLLSALETKVVLNKDISKTQKVHFFTSEILNHIASLYRWNGITDVSTVDVKASQECEEPGKLLVRELVHKFLMNLCCSLKHGINFYDPSLGISGRGGNLVLLRFLLSLKTAVEDEMVANLMVNIFKVCPDLLNRYFKESQYSFVPRLKSAWLDNMKLLRKIYEAQPDISNAFKTTEFIPLPKLLSMVKVTTVPAVCNKAMFTQGLNIASKTVKHTIFSLITTILKRALKNIDYCLNEKIWERSEIYTPLIMKEFVQQYREALSKLLPDMTNVIAVWQSFLKQDKAQEGQKKRGTETASYMEETNETNKEHGLDDVEITLLKAVLLQVICLYQQVVPHLVAQNNFDFSKLIKGIFTEKGLQQEISPVLHYHILKLALELPANKFSWFRIQD
;
A
#
# COMPACT_ATOMS: atom_id res chain seq x y z
N ASN A 1 55.87 0.18 -7.59
CA ASN A 1 55.45 -1.15 -8.08
C ASN A 1 54.13 -0.99 -8.80
N GLU A 2 54.19 -0.67 -10.09
CA GLU A 2 53.01 -0.71 -10.96
C GLU A 2 52.48 -2.15 -10.96
N GLN A 3 51.22 -2.34 -10.56
CA GLN A 3 50.56 -3.65 -10.62
C GLN A 3 50.47 -4.07 -12.08
N TYR A 4 51.16 -5.16 -12.43
CA TYR A 4 51.17 -5.70 -13.78
C TYR A 4 49.78 -6.25 -14.14
N ASP A 5 49.15 -5.68 -15.18
CA ASP A 5 47.82 -6.09 -15.63
C ASP A 5 47.90 -7.25 -16.61
N VAL A 6 47.78 -8.47 -16.07
CA VAL A 6 47.88 -9.71 -16.86
C VAL A 6 46.80 -9.82 -17.94
N VAL A 7 45.59 -9.29 -17.69
CA VAL A 7 44.48 -9.42 -18.64
C VAL A 7 44.70 -8.48 -19.82
N GLU A 8 45.05 -7.22 -19.55
CA GLU A 8 45.29 -6.23 -20.60
C GLU A 8 46.45 -6.65 -21.51
N GLU A 9 47.57 -7.09 -20.92
CA GLU A 9 48.74 -7.54 -21.68
C GLU A 9 48.46 -8.82 -22.49
N TYR A 10 47.70 -9.76 -21.91
CA TYR A 10 47.30 -10.96 -22.66
C TYR A 10 46.45 -10.61 -23.89
N ILE A 11 45.47 -9.72 -23.75
CA ILE A 11 44.58 -9.31 -24.85
C ILE A 11 45.36 -8.57 -25.95
N LYS A 12 46.35 -7.74 -25.58
CA LYS A 12 47.23 -7.05 -26.55
C LYS A 12 48.02 -8.04 -27.41
N VAL A 13 48.42 -9.17 -26.85
CA VAL A 13 49.19 -10.21 -27.56
C VAL A 13 48.27 -11.18 -28.31
N SER A 14 47.15 -11.59 -27.71
CA SER A 14 46.21 -12.57 -28.27
C SER A 14 44.78 -12.04 -28.28
N ILE A 15 44.48 -11.23 -29.31
CA ILE A 15 43.17 -10.58 -29.53
C ILE A 15 42.04 -11.60 -29.74
N GLU A 16 42.35 -12.77 -30.31
CA GLU A 16 41.36 -13.83 -30.58
C GLU A 16 41.28 -14.90 -29.48
N CYS A 17 42.15 -14.82 -28.45
CA CYS A 17 42.25 -15.78 -27.35
C CYS A 17 42.32 -17.25 -27.83
N VAL A 18 42.99 -17.51 -28.96
CA VAL A 18 43.01 -18.81 -29.65
C VAL A 18 43.58 -19.91 -28.77
N GLU A 19 44.53 -19.57 -27.89
CA GLU A 19 45.16 -20.52 -26.97
C GLU A 19 44.15 -21.07 -25.97
N MET A 20 43.27 -20.22 -25.45
CA MET A 20 42.19 -20.62 -24.53
C MET A 20 41.12 -21.43 -25.27
N PHE A 21 40.81 -21.03 -26.50
CA PHE A 21 40.22 -21.81 -27.60
C PHE A 21 40.61 -23.29 -27.60
N LYS A 22 41.90 -23.51 -27.87
CA LYS A 22 42.49 -24.84 -27.99
C LYS A 22 42.43 -25.63 -26.68
N LEU A 23 42.37 -24.95 -25.54
CA LEU A 23 42.12 -25.56 -24.24
C LEU A 23 40.66 -25.99 -24.03
N LEU A 24 39.74 -25.76 -24.96
CA LEU A 24 38.40 -26.35 -24.92
C LEU A 24 38.26 -27.51 -25.91
N ASP A 25 39.18 -27.63 -26.87
CA ASP A 25 39.20 -28.69 -27.86
C ASP A 25 39.72 -30.01 -27.26
N GLY A 26 39.09 -31.14 -27.58
CA GLY A 26 39.49 -32.48 -27.10
C GLY A 26 38.38 -33.29 -26.45
N GLU A 27 38.69 -34.52 -26.00
CA GLU A 27 37.76 -35.38 -25.25
C GLU A 27 37.53 -34.90 -23.80
N ARG A 28 36.47 -35.40 -23.15
CA ARG A 28 35.94 -35.00 -21.84
C ARG A 28 37.03 -34.54 -20.85
N ARG A 29 37.14 -33.23 -20.66
CA ARG A 29 38.05 -32.64 -19.67
C ARG A 29 37.50 -32.76 -18.25
N PRO A 30 38.35 -32.90 -17.23
CA PRO A 30 37.92 -32.84 -15.84
C PRO A 30 37.27 -31.49 -15.50
N ASP A 31 36.26 -31.50 -14.64
CA ASP A 31 35.58 -30.29 -14.18
C ASP A 31 36.53 -29.25 -13.58
N SER A 32 37.64 -29.68 -12.95
CA SER A 32 38.66 -28.79 -12.39
C SER A 32 39.39 -27.95 -13.44
N GLU A 33 39.66 -28.50 -14.62
CA GLU A 33 40.31 -27.78 -15.72
C GLU A 33 39.32 -26.87 -16.43
N MET A 34 38.11 -27.36 -16.67
CA MET A 34 37.01 -26.57 -17.24
C MET A 34 36.72 -25.33 -16.41
N LEU A 35 36.75 -25.46 -15.07
CA LEU A 35 36.61 -24.33 -14.15
C LEU A 35 37.66 -23.25 -14.40
N LEU A 36 38.94 -23.60 -14.56
CA LEU A 36 40.00 -22.62 -14.75
C LEU A 36 39.86 -21.88 -16.08
N ILE A 37 39.52 -22.61 -17.15
CA ILE A 37 39.35 -22.03 -18.48
C ILE A 37 38.16 -21.07 -18.51
N PHE A 38 37.01 -21.49 -17.97
CA PHE A 38 35.82 -20.64 -17.91
C PHE A 38 36.04 -19.42 -17.04
N GLN A 39 36.76 -19.55 -15.92
CA GLN A 39 37.07 -18.43 -15.04
C GLN A 39 38.01 -17.42 -15.71
N ALA A 40 38.98 -17.90 -16.49
CA ALA A 40 39.86 -17.02 -17.24
C ALA A 40 39.09 -16.26 -18.35
N LEU A 41 38.20 -16.94 -19.09
CA LEU A 41 37.33 -16.29 -20.07
C LEU A 41 36.36 -15.29 -19.43
N GLU A 42 35.77 -15.65 -18.29
CA GLU A 42 34.91 -14.75 -17.50
C GLU A 42 35.67 -13.48 -17.09
N ASN A 43 36.88 -13.61 -16.56
CA ASN A 43 37.69 -12.45 -16.15
C ASN A 43 38.00 -11.52 -17.34
N ILE A 44 38.36 -12.09 -18.50
CA ILE A 44 38.57 -11.30 -19.72
C ILE A 44 37.29 -10.55 -20.09
N LEU A 45 36.16 -11.24 -20.14
CA LEU A 45 34.85 -10.64 -20.47
C LEU A 45 34.47 -9.55 -19.47
N LEU A 46 34.62 -9.76 -18.16
CA LEU A 46 34.30 -8.74 -17.16
C LEU A 46 35.14 -7.47 -17.34
N ARG A 47 36.43 -7.61 -17.67
CA ARG A 47 37.32 -6.47 -17.96
C ARG A 47 36.92 -5.76 -19.25
N THR A 48 36.66 -6.49 -20.34
CA THR A 48 36.24 -5.88 -21.63
C THR A 48 34.85 -5.27 -21.59
N ALA A 49 33.99 -5.67 -20.65
CA ALA A 49 32.70 -5.03 -20.38
C ALA A 49 32.78 -3.78 -19.49
N SER A 50 33.92 -3.53 -18.83
CA SER A 50 34.07 -2.47 -17.84
C SER A 50 35.23 -1.53 -18.15
N ASP A 51 36.36 -1.72 -17.49
CA ASP A 51 37.51 -0.81 -17.55
C ASP A 51 38.34 -0.95 -18.83
N LEU A 52 38.31 -2.11 -19.49
CA LEU A 52 38.93 -2.36 -20.79
C LEU A 52 37.93 -2.28 -21.96
N SER A 53 36.91 -1.43 -21.85
CA SER A 53 35.84 -1.27 -22.87
C SER A 53 36.33 -0.90 -24.28
N HIS A 54 37.52 -0.31 -24.41
CA HIS A 54 38.15 -0.08 -25.72
C HIS A 54 38.51 -1.39 -26.45
N PHE A 55 38.62 -2.52 -25.74
CA PHE A 55 38.78 -3.86 -26.29
C PHE A 55 37.45 -4.64 -26.46
N HIS A 56 36.29 -3.98 -26.53
CA HIS A 56 34.98 -4.64 -26.67
C HIS A 56 34.90 -5.66 -27.83
N VAL A 57 35.65 -5.45 -28.92
CA VAL A 57 35.72 -6.38 -30.07
C VAL A 57 36.23 -7.76 -29.64
N VAL A 58 37.20 -7.81 -28.72
CA VAL A 58 37.76 -9.06 -28.17
C VAL A 58 36.68 -9.81 -27.40
N GLY A 59 35.99 -9.10 -26.49
CA GLY A 59 34.89 -9.67 -25.73
C GLY A 59 33.78 -10.21 -26.63
N MET A 60 33.38 -9.44 -27.66
CA MET A 60 32.39 -9.87 -28.65
C MET A 60 32.83 -11.12 -29.43
N ASN A 61 34.09 -11.19 -29.83
CA ASN A 61 34.65 -12.36 -30.52
C ASN A 61 34.60 -13.60 -29.62
N ILE A 62 34.93 -13.45 -28.34
CA ILE A 62 34.84 -14.53 -27.36
C ILE A 62 33.38 -15.03 -27.23
N VAL A 63 32.43 -14.10 -27.10
CA VAL A 63 30.99 -14.43 -27.01
C VAL A 63 30.55 -15.23 -28.23
N LYS A 64 30.82 -14.73 -29.44
CA LYS A 64 30.45 -15.40 -30.69
C LYS A 64 31.09 -16.77 -30.82
N LYS A 65 32.35 -16.92 -30.42
CA LYS A 65 33.06 -18.21 -30.49
C LYS A 65 32.46 -19.22 -29.51
N LEU A 66 32.18 -18.81 -28.27
CA LEU A 66 31.52 -19.65 -27.27
C LEU A 66 30.15 -20.15 -27.74
N ILE A 67 29.33 -19.24 -28.27
CA ILE A 67 27.98 -19.55 -28.75
C ILE A 67 28.03 -20.49 -29.96
N ASN A 68 28.86 -20.18 -30.96
CA ASN A 68 28.84 -20.91 -32.24
C ASN A 68 29.57 -22.26 -32.16
N SER A 69 30.61 -22.38 -31.33
CA SER A 69 31.47 -23.58 -31.32
C SER A 69 31.40 -24.38 -30.02
N TYR A 70 31.05 -23.77 -28.89
CA TYR A 70 31.19 -24.40 -27.57
C TYR A 70 29.90 -24.44 -26.74
N MET A 71 28.73 -24.13 -27.32
CA MET A 71 27.45 -24.12 -26.59
C MET A 71 27.09 -25.48 -25.96
N LYS A 72 27.49 -26.60 -26.59
CA LYS A 72 27.34 -27.94 -26.00
C LYS A 72 28.10 -28.08 -24.69
N LEU A 73 29.32 -27.53 -24.61
CA LEU A 73 30.12 -27.52 -23.37
C LEU A 73 29.50 -26.60 -22.32
N ILE A 74 28.95 -25.46 -22.75
CA ILE A 74 28.19 -24.56 -21.85
C ILE A 74 27.03 -25.31 -21.20
N TYR A 75 26.20 -26.01 -21.97
CA TYR A 75 25.10 -26.79 -21.40
C TYR A 75 25.59 -27.94 -20.49
N ALA A 76 26.66 -28.63 -20.86
CA ALA A 76 27.25 -29.69 -20.03
C ALA A 76 27.76 -29.14 -18.68
N ALA A 77 28.40 -27.97 -18.69
CA ALA A 77 28.88 -27.29 -17.49
C ALA A 77 27.72 -26.73 -16.64
N LEU A 78 26.74 -26.09 -17.28
CA LEU A 78 25.58 -25.48 -16.63
C LEU A 78 24.77 -26.50 -15.84
N TYR A 79 24.55 -27.69 -16.42
CA TYR A 79 23.78 -28.78 -15.81
C TYR A 79 24.66 -29.86 -15.16
N SER A 80 25.94 -29.57 -14.90
CA SER A 80 26.82 -30.47 -14.16
C SER A 80 26.30 -30.76 -12.74
N GLU A 81 26.65 -31.93 -12.21
CA GLU A 81 26.46 -32.26 -10.79
C GLU A 81 27.39 -31.43 -9.89
N THR A 82 28.52 -30.97 -10.44
CA THR A 82 29.47 -30.10 -9.74
C THR A 82 28.91 -28.69 -9.63
N HIS A 83 28.33 -28.37 -8.46
CA HIS A 83 27.70 -27.07 -8.20
C HIS A 83 28.61 -25.85 -8.48
N ARG A 84 29.92 -25.99 -8.28
CA ARG A 84 30.89 -24.93 -8.58
C ARG A 84 30.96 -24.62 -10.08
N LEU A 85 30.91 -25.65 -10.92
CA LEU A 85 30.98 -25.51 -12.37
C LEU A 85 29.67 -24.92 -12.92
N SER A 86 28.51 -25.38 -12.45
CA SER A 86 27.22 -24.77 -12.81
C SER A 86 27.15 -23.28 -12.45
N ARG A 87 27.64 -22.93 -11.25
CA ARG A 87 27.70 -21.54 -10.78
C ARG A 87 28.60 -20.69 -11.67
N LEU A 88 29.81 -21.15 -11.96
CA LEU A 88 30.76 -20.45 -12.83
C LEU A 88 30.23 -20.29 -14.25
N CYS A 89 29.54 -21.30 -14.77
CA CYS A 89 28.93 -21.23 -16.10
C CYS A 89 27.87 -20.12 -16.18
N LEU A 90 27.04 -19.96 -15.13
CA LEU A 90 26.08 -18.85 -15.05
C LEU A 90 26.77 -17.47 -14.97
N THR A 91 27.87 -17.35 -14.23
CA THR A 91 28.59 -16.07 -14.15
C THR A 91 29.34 -15.76 -15.45
N LEU A 92 29.88 -16.76 -16.13
CA LEU A 92 30.41 -16.63 -17.50
C LEU A 92 29.33 -16.15 -18.48
N LEU A 93 28.14 -16.77 -18.47
CA LEU A 93 27.00 -16.33 -19.29
C LEU A 93 26.60 -14.89 -18.97
N SER A 94 26.59 -14.50 -17.69
CA SER A 94 26.37 -13.11 -17.27
C SER A 94 27.43 -12.16 -17.84
N ALA A 95 28.71 -12.55 -17.83
CA ALA A 95 29.81 -11.75 -18.37
C ALA A 95 29.73 -11.63 -19.91
N MET A 96 29.26 -12.68 -20.58
CA MET A 96 28.98 -12.67 -22.03
C MET A 96 27.89 -11.66 -22.37
N VAL A 97 26.75 -11.69 -21.66
CA VAL A 97 25.64 -10.72 -21.86
C VAL A 97 26.09 -9.30 -21.55
N SER A 98 26.97 -9.12 -20.55
CA SER A 98 27.47 -7.81 -20.14
C SER A 98 28.36 -7.12 -21.17
N GLN A 99 28.79 -7.79 -22.25
CA GLN A 99 29.55 -7.15 -23.34
C GLN A 99 28.74 -6.08 -24.10
N GLY A 100 27.41 -6.09 -24.00
CA GLY A 100 26.54 -5.09 -24.60
C GLY A 100 25.31 -5.68 -25.31
N PRO A 101 24.49 -4.83 -25.95
CA PRO A 101 23.18 -5.23 -26.49
C PRO A 101 23.28 -6.29 -27.59
N ASP A 102 24.32 -6.23 -28.43
CA ASP A 102 24.53 -7.23 -29.49
C ASP A 102 24.88 -8.60 -28.91
N ALA A 103 25.73 -8.65 -27.89
CA ALA A 103 26.07 -9.89 -27.19
C ALA A 103 24.87 -10.44 -26.43
N ALA A 104 24.07 -9.58 -25.80
CA ALA A 104 22.82 -9.98 -25.15
C ALA A 104 21.85 -10.63 -26.16
N ARG A 105 21.75 -10.09 -27.38
CA ARG A 105 20.93 -10.66 -28.46
C ARG A 105 21.46 -11.99 -28.97
N ASP A 106 22.77 -12.10 -29.15
CA ASP A 106 23.41 -13.35 -29.56
C ASP A 106 23.22 -14.44 -28.49
N VAL A 107 23.44 -14.13 -27.21
CA VAL A 107 23.22 -15.08 -26.10
C VAL A 107 21.75 -15.47 -26.01
N TYR A 108 20.82 -14.51 -26.05
CA TYR A 108 19.39 -14.77 -25.95
C TYR A 108 18.89 -15.71 -27.05
N SER A 109 19.32 -15.48 -28.30
CA SER A 109 18.87 -16.27 -29.45
C SER A 109 19.36 -17.72 -29.45
N HIS A 110 20.48 -18.02 -28.78
CA HIS A 110 21.07 -19.36 -28.75
C HIS A 110 20.83 -20.12 -27.43
N PHE A 111 20.45 -19.41 -26.36
CA PHE A 111 20.15 -20.00 -25.07
C PHE A 111 18.70 -20.50 -25.00
N ASP A 112 18.52 -21.76 -24.61
CA ASP A 112 17.22 -22.42 -24.47
C ASP A 112 16.61 -22.13 -23.10
N PHE A 113 15.83 -21.04 -23.05
CA PHE A 113 15.07 -20.67 -21.85
C PHE A 113 13.93 -21.64 -21.53
N ASN A 114 13.55 -22.54 -22.44
CA ASN A 114 12.51 -23.54 -22.23
C ASN A 114 13.06 -24.88 -21.70
N ASN A 115 14.37 -24.95 -21.44
CA ASN A 115 14.99 -26.16 -20.94
C ASN A 115 14.42 -26.55 -19.56
N LYS A 116 13.86 -27.75 -19.45
CA LYS A 116 13.22 -28.27 -18.23
C LYS A 116 14.12 -28.31 -16.98
N PHE A 117 15.44 -28.27 -17.13
CA PHE A 117 16.39 -28.27 -16.02
C PHE A 117 16.72 -26.86 -15.52
N LEU A 118 16.47 -25.82 -16.31
CA LEU A 118 16.76 -24.42 -15.97
C LEU A 118 16.06 -23.98 -14.67
N PRO A 119 14.74 -24.23 -14.45
CA PRO A 119 14.05 -23.85 -13.22
C PRO A 119 14.56 -24.56 -11.95
N ASN A 120 15.36 -25.62 -12.08
CA ASN A 120 15.96 -26.28 -10.92
C ASN A 120 17.21 -25.52 -10.42
N LEU A 121 17.89 -24.78 -11.29
CA LEU A 121 19.09 -24.03 -10.91
C LEU A 121 18.77 -22.90 -9.94
N VAL A 122 17.68 -22.16 -10.19
CA VAL A 122 17.26 -21.04 -9.34
C VAL A 122 16.88 -21.47 -7.91
N LYS A 123 16.54 -22.75 -7.71
CA LYS A 123 16.22 -23.34 -6.40
C LYS A 123 17.47 -23.77 -5.60
N LYS A 124 18.65 -23.85 -6.23
CA LYS A 124 19.90 -24.31 -5.58
C LYS A 124 20.58 -23.17 -4.80
N ARG A 125 20.17 -22.97 -3.54
CA ARG A 125 20.71 -21.95 -2.61
C ARG A 125 21.67 -22.56 -1.58
N ASP A 126 22.69 -21.80 -1.18
CA ASP A 126 23.50 -22.08 0.02
C ASP A 126 23.00 -21.24 1.21
N TYR A 127 22.48 -21.93 2.23
CA TYR A 127 21.93 -21.28 3.44
C TYR A 127 23.00 -20.74 4.41
N LYS A 128 24.29 -20.98 4.14
CA LYS A 128 25.41 -20.46 4.94
C LYS A 128 25.99 -19.17 4.35
N GLY A 129 25.37 -18.62 3.30
CA GLY A 129 25.80 -17.38 2.68
C GLY A 129 27.01 -17.53 1.75
N LYS A 130 27.40 -18.73 1.35
CA LYS A 130 28.50 -18.93 0.39
C LYS A 130 28.04 -18.69 -1.05
N PRO A 131 28.90 -18.27 -1.99
CA PRO A 131 28.50 -18.11 -3.39
C PRO A 131 27.77 -19.36 -3.93
N ASP A 132 26.53 -19.20 -4.37
CA ASP A 132 25.65 -20.29 -4.78
C ASP A 132 25.13 -20.12 -6.21
N ILE A 133 24.47 -21.16 -6.71
CA ILE A 133 23.93 -21.20 -8.08
C ILE A 133 22.79 -20.21 -8.22
N ARG A 134 21.91 -20.08 -7.20
CA ARG A 134 20.80 -19.13 -7.21
C ARG A 134 21.29 -17.69 -7.43
N THR A 135 22.32 -17.25 -6.71
CA THR A 135 22.86 -15.89 -6.83
C THR A 135 23.43 -15.66 -8.24
N ALA A 136 24.17 -16.63 -8.79
CA ALA A 136 24.68 -16.55 -10.17
C ALA A 136 23.57 -16.57 -11.22
N TYR A 137 22.48 -17.32 -10.98
CA TYR A 137 21.30 -17.33 -11.84
C TYR A 137 20.61 -15.96 -11.86
N ILE A 138 20.47 -15.34 -10.68
CA ILE A 138 19.89 -13.99 -10.55
C ILE A 138 20.77 -12.97 -11.27
N GLN A 139 22.09 -13.05 -11.14
CA GLN A 139 23.04 -12.19 -11.87
C GLN A 139 22.91 -12.37 -13.38
N TYR A 140 22.86 -13.61 -13.88
CA TYR A 140 22.62 -13.89 -15.29
C TYR A 140 21.32 -13.28 -15.78
N ALA A 141 20.21 -13.44 -15.06
CA ALA A 141 18.93 -12.86 -15.43
C ALA A 141 18.95 -11.32 -15.44
N ILE A 142 19.59 -10.70 -14.44
CA ILE A 142 19.71 -9.24 -14.33
C ILE A 142 20.64 -8.67 -15.41
N SER A 143 21.65 -9.42 -15.87
CA SER A 143 22.56 -8.96 -16.91
C SER A 143 21.83 -8.54 -18.18
N PHE A 144 20.77 -9.27 -18.58
CA PHE A 144 19.91 -8.88 -19.70
C PHE A 144 19.17 -7.57 -19.46
N LEU A 145 18.70 -7.32 -18.23
CA LEU A 145 18.02 -6.07 -17.90
C LEU A 145 18.97 -4.86 -17.93
N ILE A 146 20.25 -5.09 -17.61
CA ILE A 146 21.25 -4.03 -17.52
C ILE A 146 21.85 -3.70 -18.89
N ALA A 147 22.28 -4.72 -19.63
CA ALA A 147 23.05 -4.60 -20.88
C ALA A 147 22.21 -4.74 -22.15
N GLY A 148 21.00 -5.32 -22.06
CA GLY A 148 20.11 -5.49 -23.21
C GLY A 148 19.57 -4.15 -23.73
N ASP A 149 19.25 -4.13 -25.02
CA ASP A 149 18.47 -3.06 -25.63
C ASP A 149 16.96 -3.23 -25.35
N HIS A 150 16.15 -2.28 -25.80
CA HIS A 150 14.70 -2.32 -25.61
C HIS A 150 14.06 -3.65 -26.08
N SER A 151 14.51 -4.19 -27.22
CA SER A 151 13.97 -5.43 -27.79
C SER A 151 14.24 -6.61 -26.86
N ILE A 152 15.48 -6.75 -26.39
CA ILE A 152 15.87 -7.82 -25.48
C ILE A 152 15.15 -7.70 -24.14
N LEU A 153 15.03 -6.48 -23.59
CA LEU A 153 14.29 -6.27 -22.35
C LEU A 153 12.85 -6.77 -22.46
N VAL A 154 12.15 -6.44 -23.55
CA VAL A 154 10.77 -6.91 -23.79
C VAL A 154 10.71 -8.43 -23.88
N GLN A 155 11.57 -9.04 -24.70
CA GLN A 155 11.61 -10.49 -24.90
C GLN A 155 11.91 -11.26 -23.62
N VAL A 156 12.83 -10.77 -22.79
CA VAL A 156 13.20 -11.41 -21.52
C VAL A 156 12.07 -11.26 -20.49
N LEU A 157 11.36 -10.14 -20.48
CA LEU A 157 10.21 -9.95 -19.58
C LEU A 157 9.00 -10.83 -19.96
N GLU A 158 8.90 -11.27 -21.21
CA GLU A 158 7.85 -12.20 -21.67
C GLU A 158 8.11 -13.66 -21.26
N LEU A 159 9.34 -14.00 -20.83
CA LEU A 159 9.68 -15.33 -20.35
C LEU A 159 9.04 -15.62 -18.99
N LYS A 160 8.00 -16.47 -18.99
CA LYS A 160 7.21 -16.81 -17.79
C LYS A 160 8.00 -17.52 -16.69
N ASP A 161 9.00 -18.29 -17.08
CA ASP A 161 9.73 -19.23 -16.19
C ASP A 161 11.21 -18.85 -16.03
N PHE A 162 11.57 -17.59 -16.32
CA PHE A 162 12.94 -17.09 -16.17
C PHE A 162 13.09 -16.11 -15.00
N ILE A 163 12.81 -14.81 -15.20
CA ILE A 163 12.82 -13.80 -14.12
C ILE A 163 11.70 -14.03 -13.10
N PRO A 164 10.44 -14.29 -13.51
CA PRO A 164 9.36 -14.50 -12.55
C PRO A 164 9.63 -15.68 -11.61
N ASP A 165 10.34 -16.72 -12.07
CA ASP A 165 10.72 -17.86 -11.24
C ASP A 165 11.70 -17.52 -10.12
N ILE A 166 12.58 -16.54 -10.30
CA ILE A 166 13.42 -16.00 -9.22
C ILE A 166 12.54 -15.52 -8.07
N ILE A 167 11.48 -14.77 -8.42
CA ILE A 167 10.57 -14.15 -7.46
C ILE A 167 9.69 -15.21 -6.77
N ARG A 168 9.22 -16.23 -7.51
CA ARG A 168 8.41 -17.33 -6.97
C ARG A 168 9.20 -18.24 -6.03
N THR A 169 10.48 -18.46 -6.28
CA THR A 169 11.28 -19.50 -5.60
C THR A 169 12.01 -18.99 -4.37
N GLY A 170 11.27 -18.41 -3.41
CA GLY A 170 11.79 -18.15 -2.07
C GLY A 170 12.54 -16.82 -1.89
N LEU A 171 12.15 -15.76 -2.60
CA LEU A 171 12.74 -14.42 -2.50
C LEU A 171 12.87 -13.89 -1.06
N LYS A 172 11.92 -14.23 -0.17
CA LYS A 172 11.90 -13.83 1.26
C LYS A 172 13.09 -14.33 2.09
N GLU A 173 13.84 -15.31 1.56
CA GLU A 173 14.97 -15.97 2.23
C GLU A 173 16.31 -15.59 1.58
N ASP A 174 16.29 -14.78 0.52
CA ASP A 174 17.52 -14.32 -0.14
C ASP A 174 18.28 -13.32 0.72
N ARG A 175 19.55 -13.11 0.36
CA ARG A 175 20.43 -12.13 1.01
C ARG A 175 19.98 -10.71 0.73
N ILE A 176 20.29 -9.79 1.63
CA ILE A 176 19.97 -8.37 1.45
C ILE A 176 20.60 -7.83 0.17
N SER A 177 21.87 -8.14 -0.10
CA SER A 177 22.56 -7.71 -1.33
C SER A 177 21.85 -8.19 -2.61
N THR A 178 21.36 -9.42 -2.62
CA THR A 178 20.68 -10.05 -3.76
C THR A 178 19.30 -9.44 -3.99
N ILE A 179 18.54 -9.22 -2.91
CA ILE A 179 17.24 -8.53 -2.98
C ILE A 179 17.43 -7.11 -3.49
N ASN A 180 18.41 -6.39 -2.96
CA ASN A 180 18.72 -5.03 -3.39
C ASN A 180 19.10 -4.97 -4.87
N LEU A 181 19.95 -5.89 -5.33
CA LEU A 181 20.34 -5.99 -6.74
C LEU A 181 19.12 -6.24 -7.65
N LEU A 182 18.27 -7.21 -7.30
CA LEU A 182 17.08 -7.56 -8.07
C LEU A 182 16.06 -6.42 -8.11
N LEU A 183 15.69 -5.87 -6.95
CA LEU A 183 14.69 -4.81 -6.88
C LEU A 183 15.19 -3.51 -7.54
N SER A 184 16.47 -3.15 -7.36
CA SER A 184 17.05 -1.97 -8.00
C SER A 184 17.12 -2.12 -9.52
N ALA A 185 17.48 -3.30 -10.03
CA ALA A 185 17.49 -3.57 -11.47
C ALA A 185 16.07 -3.49 -12.05
N LEU A 186 15.09 -4.16 -11.42
CA LEU A 186 13.69 -4.08 -11.84
C LEU A 186 13.16 -2.64 -11.77
N GLU A 187 13.48 -1.90 -10.72
CA GLU A 187 13.03 -0.51 -10.56
C GLU A 187 13.57 0.39 -11.67
N THR A 188 14.89 0.38 -11.87
CA THR A 188 15.55 1.30 -12.81
C THR A 188 15.34 0.91 -14.26
N LYS A 189 15.44 -0.39 -14.59
CA LYS A 189 15.42 -0.90 -15.97
C LYS A 189 14.03 -1.27 -16.47
N VAL A 190 13.10 -1.58 -15.55
CA VAL A 190 11.73 -1.99 -15.90
C VAL A 190 10.70 -0.93 -15.47
N VAL A 191 10.60 -0.61 -14.18
CA VAL A 191 9.53 0.26 -13.66
C VAL A 191 9.68 1.69 -14.15
N LEU A 192 10.84 2.30 -13.98
CA LEU A 192 11.09 3.70 -14.35
C LEU A 192 11.34 3.89 -15.85
N ASN A 193 11.65 2.81 -16.57
CA ASN A 193 11.87 2.83 -18.00
C ASN A 193 10.60 3.22 -18.76
N LYS A 194 10.70 4.25 -19.61
CA LYS A 194 9.58 4.78 -20.40
C LYS A 194 9.33 3.97 -21.67
N ASP A 195 10.34 3.24 -22.14
CA ASP A 195 10.24 2.45 -23.37
C ASP A 195 9.40 1.20 -23.14
N ILE A 196 9.33 0.71 -21.90
CA ILE A 196 8.44 -0.39 -21.52
C ILE A 196 7.05 0.17 -21.24
N SER A 197 6.07 -0.28 -22.02
CA SER A 197 4.69 0.14 -21.88
C SER A 197 4.07 -0.30 -20.55
N LYS A 198 3.06 0.44 -20.09
CA LYS A 198 2.31 0.08 -18.88
C LYS A 198 1.66 -1.30 -19.00
N THR A 199 1.16 -1.66 -20.18
CA THR A 199 0.56 -2.97 -20.45
C THR A 199 1.57 -4.11 -20.25
N GLN A 200 2.79 -3.97 -20.76
CA GLN A 200 3.86 -4.96 -20.54
C GLN A 200 4.20 -5.08 -19.05
N LYS A 201 4.29 -3.97 -18.32
CA LYS A 201 4.51 -3.99 -16.86
C LYS A 201 3.39 -4.72 -16.13
N VAL A 202 2.13 -4.49 -16.49
CA VAL A 202 0.97 -5.18 -15.90
C VAL A 202 0.99 -6.68 -16.20
N HIS A 203 1.46 -7.08 -17.39
CA HIS A 203 1.62 -8.49 -17.76
C HIS A 203 2.71 -9.18 -16.95
N PHE A 204 3.84 -8.50 -16.71
CA PHE A 204 4.96 -9.02 -15.93
C PHE A 204 4.68 -9.04 -14.42
N PHE A 205 4.27 -7.90 -13.85
CA PHE A 205 3.96 -7.75 -12.42
C PHE A 205 2.53 -8.20 -12.10
N THR A 206 2.26 -9.49 -12.31
CA THR A 206 0.98 -10.09 -11.94
C THR A 206 0.74 -10.01 -10.43
N SER A 207 -0.51 -10.23 -9.99
CA SER A 207 -0.84 -10.22 -8.56
C SER A 207 -0.05 -11.26 -7.76
N GLU A 208 0.30 -12.39 -8.38
CA GLU A 208 1.13 -13.41 -7.77
C GLU A 208 2.57 -12.91 -7.55
N ILE A 209 3.17 -12.28 -8.56
CA ILE A 209 4.52 -11.71 -8.44
C ILE A 209 4.56 -10.60 -7.39
N LEU A 210 3.56 -9.72 -7.39
CA LEU A 210 3.44 -8.68 -6.35
C LEU A 210 3.32 -9.28 -4.94
N ASN A 211 2.63 -10.41 -4.77
CA ASN A 211 2.51 -11.09 -3.47
C ASN A 211 3.84 -11.66 -2.99
N HIS A 212 4.61 -12.26 -3.90
CA HIS A 212 5.95 -12.75 -3.57
C HIS A 212 6.89 -11.61 -3.21
N ILE A 213 6.83 -10.48 -3.91
CA ILE A 213 7.58 -9.27 -3.55
C ILE A 213 7.12 -8.75 -2.19
N ALA A 214 5.81 -8.60 -1.95
CA ALA A 214 5.28 -8.14 -0.66
C ALA A 214 5.60 -9.08 0.51
N SER A 215 5.88 -10.37 0.25
CA SER A 215 6.34 -11.29 1.29
C SER A 215 7.66 -10.86 1.95
N LEU A 216 8.44 -9.99 1.29
CA LEU A 216 9.64 -9.36 1.84
C LEU A 216 9.38 -8.45 3.04
N TYR A 217 8.13 -8.00 3.28
CA TYR A 217 7.81 -7.35 4.55
C TYR A 217 8.06 -8.26 5.76
N ARG A 218 7.99 -9.59 5.55
CA ARG A 218 8.27 -10.62 6.55
C ARG A 218 9.56 -11.37 6.22
N TRP A 219 10.53 -10.68 5.62
CA TRP A 219 11.81 -11.25 5.23
C TRP A 219 12.52 -11.93 6.41
N ASN A 220 13.12 -13.09 6.11
CA ASN A 220 13.78 -13.96 7.08
C ASN A 220 15.05 -14.60 6.50
N GLY A 221 15.71 -13.91 5.57
CA GLY A 221 16.93 -14.34 4.90
C GLY A 221 18.22 -13.98 5.65
N ILE A 222 19.31 -13.87 4.89
CA ILE A 222 20.67 -13.68 5.42
C ILE A 222 21.09 -12.20 5.35
N THR A 223 21.53 -11.65 6.48
CA THR A 223 22.14 -10.31 6.56
C THR A 223 23.61 -10.39 6.16
N ASP A 224 23.95 -9.93 4.96
CA ASP A 224 25.31 -9.97 4.40
C ASP A 224 25.93 -8.58 4.16
N VAL A 225 25.22 -7.51 4.56
CA VAL A 225 25.66 -6.12 4.46
C VAL A 225 25.81 -5.49 5.84
N SER A 226 26.68 -4.47 5.94
CA SER A 226 26.85 -3.69 7.16
C SER A 226 25.56 -2.95 7.52
N THR A 227 25.10 -3.05 8.77
CA THR A 227 23.88 -2.41 9.28
C THR A 227 24.17 -1.27 10.26
N VAL A 228 25.42 -0.81 10.34
CA VAL A 228 25.90 0.14 11.36
C VAL A 228 25.17 1.50 11.31
N ASP A 229 24.73 1.94 10.12
CA ASP A 229 24.06 3.23 9.94
C ASP A 229 22.54 3.19 10.18
N VAL A 230 21.96 2.00 10.39
CA VAL A 230 20.53 1.83 10.60
C VAL A 230 20.23 2.05 12.07
N LYS A 231 19.67 3.21 12.40
CA LYS A 231 19.15 3.48 13.75
C LYS A 231 17.95 2.57 13.99
N ALA A 232 18.19 1.40 14.57
CA ALA A 232 17.12 0.58 15.10
C ALA A 232 16.34 1.43 16.12
N SER A 233 15.09 1.75 15.80
CA SER A 233 14.16 2.26 16.80
C SER A 233 14.06 1.23 17.94
N GLN A 234 13.82 1.69 19.17
CA GLN A 234 13.73 0.86 20.39
C GLN A 234 12.66 -0.28 20.33
N GLU A 235 11.98 -0.44 19.20
CA GLU A 235 11.00 -1.50 18.93
C GLU A 235 11.60 -2.58 18.00
N CYS A 236 12.16 -3.63 18.62
CA CYS A 236 12.17 -5.05 18.24
C CYS A 236 12.48 -5.56 16.80
N GLU A 237 12.77 -4.75 15.79
CA GLU A 237 13.15 -5.27 14.46
C GLU A 237 14.67 -5.33 14.24
N GLU A 238 15.17 -6.49 13.82
CA GLU A 238 16.58 -6.65 13.42
C GLU A 238 16.92 -5.64 12.30
N PRO A 239 18.05 -4.92 12.36
CA PRO A 239 18.40 -3.87 11.39
C PRO A 239 18.32 -4.32 9.92
N GLY A 240 18.68 -5.57 9.63
CA GLY A 240 18.57 -6.14 8.28
C GLY A 240 17.13 -6.30 7.80
N LYS A 241 16.20 -6.64 8.69
CA LYS A 241 14.76 -6.72 8.36
C LYS A 241 14.20 -5.34 8.02
N LEU A 242 14.57 -4.32 8.81
CA LEU A 242 14.16 -2.93 8.53
C LEU A 242 14.64 -2.48 7.15
N LEU A 243 15.90 -2.73 6.80
CA LEU A 243 16.43 -2.41 5.47
C LEU A 243 15.62 -3.06 4.34
N VAL A 244 15.33 -4.36 4.44
CA VAL A 244 14.56 -5.07 3.41
C VAL A 244 13.12 -4.54 3.34
N ARG A 245 12.51 -4.24 4.49
CA ARG A 245 11.17 -3.63 4.57
C ARG A 245 11.12 -2.26 3.89
N GLU A 246 12.14 -1.42 4.09
CA GLU A 246 12.25 -0.13 3.41
C GLU A 246 12.46 -0.28 1.90
N LEU A 247 13.34 -1.20 1.48
CA LEU A 247 13.60 -1.48 0.06
C LEU A 247 12.32 -1.95 -0.66
N VAL A 248 11.62 -2.95 -0.11
CA VAL A 248 10.39 -3.46 -0.72
C VAL A 248 9.28 -2.41 -0.69
N HIS A 249 9.16 -1.63 0.38
CA HIS A 249 8.14 -0.58 0.46
C HIS A 249 8.37 0.51 -0.58
N LYS A 250 9.60 1.01 -0.71
CA LYS A 250 9.95 1.99 -1.75
C LYS A 250 9.65 1.44 -3.15
N PHE A 251 10.07 0.20 -3.42
CA PHE A 251 9.83 -0.44 -4.71
C PHE A 251 8.33 -0.55 -5.03
N LEU A 252 7.52 -1.07 -4.10
CA LEU A 252 6.08 -1.24 -4.26
C LEU A 252 5.35 0.11 -4.36
N MET A 253 5.81 1.14 -3.67
CA MET A 253 5.28 2.50 -3.81
C MET A 253 5.51 3.04 -5.23
N ASN A 254 6.72 2.90 -5.77
CA ASN A 254 7.03 3.35 -7.13
C ASN A 254 6.29 2.54 -8.20
N LEU A 255 6.11 1.24 -7.98
CA LEU A 255 5.40 0.35 -8.90
C LEU A 255 3.87 0.52 -8.85
N CYS A 256 3.27 0.58 -7.67
CA CYS A 256 1.82 0.50 -7.48
C CYS A 256 1.13 1.86 -7.27
N CYS A 257 1.87 2.93 -6.96
CA CYS A 257 1.31 4.26 -6.67
C CYS A 257 1.67 5.32 -7.73
N SER A 258 2.39 4.98 -8.80
CA SER A 258 2.77 5.91 -9.87
C SER A 258 1.88 5.76 -11.11
N LEU A 259 1.16 6.82 -11.47
CA LEU A 259 0.41 6.90 -12.74
C LEU A 259 1.33 7.05 -13.97
N LYS A 260 2.59 7.44 -13.78
CA LYS A 260 3.52 7.72 -14.89
C LYS A 260 4.33 6.49 -15.29
N HIS A 261 4.91 5.80 -14.31
CA HIS A 261 5.91 4.77 -14.56
C HIS A 261 5.44 3.36 -14.16
N GLY A 262 4.65 3.25 -13.09
CA GLY A 262 4.21 2.00 -12.53
C GLY A 262 3.10 1.28 -13.30
N ILE A 263 2.52 0.28 -12.66
CA ILE A 263 1.37 -0.51 -13.18
C ILE A 263 0.03 0.14 -12.89
N ASN A 264 0.02 1.29 -12.22
CA ASN A 264 -1.18 1.98 -11.80
C ASN A 264 -1.80 2.77 -12.98
N PHE A 265 -3.10 2.58 -13.16
CA PHE A 265 -3.98 3.40 -13.98
C PHE A 265 -5.35 3.42 -13.30
N TYR A 266 -6.08 4.51 -13.42
CA TYR A 266 -7.38 4.66 -12.79
C TYR A 266 -8.48 4.84 -13.84
N ASP A 267 -9.69 4.40 -13.49
CA ASP A 267 -10.90 4.66 -14.27
C ASP A 267 -11.45 6.07 -13.98
N PRO A 268 -11.55 6.99 -14.96
CA PRO A 268 -12.14 8.32 -14.77
C PRO A 268 -13.58 8.29 -14.26
N SER A 269 -14.32 7.20 -14.51
CA SER A 269 -15.67 6.99 -13.97
C SER A 269 -15.69 6.48 -12.53
N LEU A 270 -14.53 6.43 -11.85
CA LEU A 270 -14.38 5.96 -10.47
C LEU A 270 -14.97 4.55 -10.24
N GLY A 271 -14.85 3.67 -11.24
CA GLY A 271 -15.33 2.29 -11.17
C GLY A 271 -16.86 2.13 -11.29
N ILE A 272 -17.58 3.20 -11.67
CA ILE A 272 -19.04 3.17 -11.84
C ILE A 272 -19.45 2.68 -13.25
N SER A 273 -18.54 2.71 -14.23
CA SER A 273 -18.81 2.27 -15.61
C SER A 273 -19.03 0.75 -15.78
N GLY A 274 -18.84 -0.05 -14.73
CA GLY A 274 -18.90 -1.52 -14.80
C GLY A 274 -17.65 -2.17 -15.41
N ARG A 275 -16.65 -1.37 -15.83
CA ARG A 275 -15.34 -1.89 -16.25
C ARG A 275 -14.59 -2.45 -15.05
N GLY A 276 -13.77 -3.47 -15.29
CA GLY A 276 -13.05 -4.18 -14.23
C GLY A 276 -11.96 -3.38 -13.51
N GLY A 277 -11.62 -2.18 -14.00
CA GLY A 277 -10.50 -1.38 -13.49
C GLY A 277 -9.17 -2.12 -13.59
N ASN A 278 -8.22 -1.75 -12.73
CA ASN A 278 -6.95 -2.46 -12.61
C ASN A 278 -7.11 -3.75 -11.77
N LEU A 279 -7.45 -4.86 -12.43
CA LEU A 279 -7.66 -6.16 -11.79
C LEU A 279 -6.43 -6.72 -11.09
N VAL A 280 -5.23 -6.41 -11.60
CA VAL A 280 -3.97 -6.86 -10.99
C VAL A 280 -3.77 -6.21 -9.64
N LEU A 281 -3.93 -4.87 -9.56
CA LEU A 281 -3.87 -4.15 -8.29
C LEU A 281 -4.99 -4.55 -7.34
N LEU A 282 -6.22 -4.76 -7.83
CA LEU A 282 -7.32 -5.25 -6.99
C LEU A 282 -6.99 -6.59 -6.34
N ARG A 283 -6.52 -7.58 -7.11
CA ARG A 283 -6.13 -8.90 -6.59
C ARG A 283 -4.97 -8.80 -5.61
N PHE A 284 -4.00 -7.92 -5.87
CA PHE A 284 -2.90 -7.64 -4.96
C PHE A 284 -3.38 -7.00 -3.65
N LEU A 285 -4.28 -6.02 -3.70
CA LEU A 285 -4.85 -5.40 -2.50
C LEU A 285 -5.59 -6.42 -1.64
N LEU A 286 -6.34 -7.35 -2.26
CA LEU A 286 -7.07 -8.41 -1.55
C LEU A 286 -6.15 -9.43 -0.85
N SER A 287 -4.90 -9.58 -1.32
CA SER A 287 -3.91 -10.47 -0.68
C SER A 287 -3.09 -9.80 0.41
N LEU A 288 -3.13 -8.47 0.57
CA LEU A 288 -2.48 -7.73 1.66
C LEU A 288 -3.24 -7.85 3.00
N LYS A 289 -3.45 -9.08 3.46
CA LYS A 289 -4.28 -9.40 4.65
C LYS A 289 -3.74 -8.78 5.95
N THR A 290 -2.45 -8.48 6.00
CA THR A 290 -1.73 -7.99 7.18
C THR A 290 -1.77 -6.47 7.30
N ALA A 291 -2.47 -5.76 6.40
CA ALA A 291 -2.59 -4.30 6.40
C ALA A 291 -3.22 -3.72 7.69
N VAL A 292 -3.85 -4.55 8.49
CA VAL A 292 -4.45 -4.17 9.77
C VAL A 292 -3.43 -4.22 10.92
N GLU A 293 -2.42 -5.06 10.79
CA GLU A 293 -1.39 -5.35 11.80
C GLU A 293 -0.09 -4.58 11.51
N ASP A 294 0.27 -4.42 10.22
CA ASP A 294 1.54 -3.86 9.76
C ASP A 294 1.35 -2.46 9.15
N GLU A 295 1.95 -1.45 9.78
CA GLU A 295 1.79 -0.04 9.38
C GLU A 295 2.37 0.27 7.99
N MET A 296 3.46 -0.38 7.56
CA MET A 296 4.02 -0.18 6.22
C MET A 296 3.13 -0.78 5.14
N VAL A 297 2.52 -1.95 5.43
CA VAL A 297 1.56 -2.58 4.52
C VAL A 297 0.27 -1.75 4.46
N ALA A 298 -0.21 -1.24 5.61
CA ALA A 298 -1.33 -0.30 5.67
C ALA A 298 -1.06 0.94 4.83
N ASN A 299 0.14 1.53 4.98
CA ASN A 299 0.57 2.72 4.25
C ASN A 299 0.58 2.47 2.73
N LEU A 300 1.13 1.33 2.27
CA LEU A 300 1.12 0.96 0.86
C LEU A 300 -0.32 0.86 0.34
N MET A 301 -1.20 0.13 1.03
CA MET A 301 -2.60 -0.04 0.66
C MET A 301 -3.33 1.30 0.55
N VAL A 302 -3.16 2.18 1.54
CA VAL A 302 -3.76 3.52 1.57
C VAL A 302 -3.28 4.37 0.39
N ASN A 303 -1.99 4.34 0.07
CA ASN A 303 -1.44 5.09 -1.06
C ASN A 303 -1.90 4.55 -2.42
N ILE A 304 -2.06 3.24 -2.57
CA ILE A 304 -2.65 2.65 -3.79
C ILE A 304 -4.09 3.16 -3.97
N PHE A 305 -4.91 3.11 -2.92
CA PHE A 305 -6.30 3.61 -2.99
C PHE A 305 -6.40 5.11 -3.19
N LYS A 306 -5.43 5.89 -2.70
CA LYS A 306 -5.39 7.34 -2.93
C LYS A 306 -5.25 7.66 -4.43
N VAL A 307 -4.51 6.83 -5.16
CA VAL A 307 -4.27 7.01 -6.60
C VAL A 307 -5.37 6.33 -7.44
N CYS A 308 -5.89 5.19 -6.98
CA CYS A 308 -6.97 4.41 -7.61
C CYS A 308 -8.23 4.31 -6.72
N PRO A 309 -8.96 5.42 -6.52
CA PRO A 309 -10.24 5.38 -5.81
C PRO A 309 -11.29 4.48 -6.49
N ASP A 310 -11.15 4.24 -7.79
CA ASP A 310 -12.03 3.36 -8.57
C ASP A 310 -12.07 1.90 -8.07
N LEU A 311 -11.02 1.46 -7.38
CA LEU A 311 -10.94 0.11 -6.81
C LEU A 311 -11.69 -0.03 -5.47
N LEU A 312 -12.00 1.08 -4.77
CA LEU A 312 -12.53 1.07 -3.39
C LEU A 312 -13.80 0.22 -3.27
N ASN A 313 -14.80 0.51 -4.09
CA ASN A 313 -16.10 -0.15 -4.01
C ASN A 313 -16.00 -1.66 -4.21
N ARG A 314 -15.18 -2.07 -5.19
CA ARG A 314 -15.02 -3.48 -5.52
C ARG A 314 -14.18 -4.21 -4.48
N TYR A 315 -13.10 -3.58 -4.01
CA TYR A 315 -12.28 -4.10 -2.93
C TYR A 315 -13.13 -4.39 -1.68
N PHE A 316 -13.93 -3.43 -1.21
CA PHE A 316 -14.73 -3.64 0.00
C PHE A 316 -15.83 -4.70 -0.16
N LYS A 317 -16.32 -4.92 -1.39
CA LYS A 317 -17.27 -6.01 -1.69
C LYS A 317 -16.61 -7.38 -1.69
N GLU A 318 -15.37 -7.48 -2.17
CA GLU A 318 -14.62 -8.74 -2.27
C GLU A 318 -13.75 -9.02 -1.03
N SER A 319 -13.53 -8.02 -0.17
CA SER A 319 -12.70 -8.15 1.03
C SER A 319 -13.34 -9.09 2.06
N GLN A 320 -12.51 -9.83 2.77
CA GLN A 320 -12.94 -10.73 3.85
C GLN A 320 -13.05 -10.03 5.21
N TYR A 321 -12.79 -8.72 5.26
CA TYR A 321 -12.91 -7.94 6.49
C TYR A 321 -14.38 -7.78 6.88
N SER A 322 -14.66 -8.01 8.17
CA SER A 322 -15.99 -7.79 8.73
C SER A 322 -16.10 -6.38 9.28
N PHE A 323 -17.07 -5.62 8.75
CA PHE A 323 -17.40 -4.26 9.20
C PHE A 323 -18.66 -4.19 10.07
N VAL A 324 -19.29 -5.33 10.36
CA VAL A 324 -20.44 -5.43 11.28
C VAL A 324 -20.03 -4.98 12.69
N PRO A 325 -20.68 -3.96 13.28
CA PRO A 325 -20.31 -3.41 14.58
C PRO A 325 -20.29 -4.45 15.69
N ARG A 326 -19.19 -4.52 16.44
CA ARG A 326 -19.00 -5.42 17.59
C ARG A 326 -17.76 -5.02 18.39
N LEU A 327 -17.76 -5.27 19.70
CA LEU A 327 -16.58 -5.07 20.54
C LEU A 327 -15.59 -6.24 20.37
N LYS A 328 -14.79 -6.18 19.30
CA LYS A 328 -13.66 -7.08 19.04
C LYS A 328 -12.49 -6.26 18.51
N SER A 329 -11.26 -6.57 18.92
CA SER A 329 -10.03 -5.91 18.44
C SER A 329 -9.97 -5.88 16.91
N ALA A 330 -10.12 -7.04 16.27
CA ALA A 330 -10.14 -7.16 14.81
C ALA A 330 -11.18 -6.24 14.13
N TRP A 331 -12.32 -5.96 14.77
CA TRP A 331 -13.27 -4.99 14.20
C TRP A 331 -12.76 -3.55 14.35
N LEU A 332 -12.23 -3.18 15.52
CA LEU A 332 -11.65 -1.85 15.73
C LEU A 332 -10.49 -1.58 14.77
N ASP A 333 -9.64 -2.57 14.55
CA ASP A 333 -8.49 -2.44 13.65
C ASP A 333 -8.93 -2.35 12.18
N ASN A 334 -9.94 -3.12 11.77
CA ASN A 334 -10.57 -2.96 10.45
C ASN A 334 -11.16 -1.55 10.25
N MET A 335 -11.82 -1.00 11.28
CA MET A 335 -12.40 0.34 11.24
C MET A 335 -11.30 1.43 11.23
N LYS A 336 -10.16 1.19 11.90
CA LYS A 336 -8.98 2.06 11.86
C LYS A 336 -8.40 2.10 10.44
N LEU A 337 -8.19 0.94 9.82
CA LEU A 337 -7.72 0.86 8.43
C LEU A 337 -8.71 1.52 7.46
N LEU A 338 -10.01 1.23 7.59
CA LEU A 338 -11.05 1.84 6.77
C LEU A 338 -10.98 3.37 6.83
N ARG A 339 -10.86 3.91 8.04
CA ARG A 339 -10.75 5.35 8.25
C ARG A 339 -9.50 5.94 7.60
N LYS A 340 -8.33 5.32 7.79
CA LYS A 340 -7.08 5.74 7.13
C LYS A 340 -7.22 5.79 5.61
N ILE A 341 -7.86 4.77 5.02
CA ILE A 341 -8.12 4.72 3.57
C ILE A 341 -8.94 5.93 3.13
N TYR A 342 -10.05 6.24 3.82
CA TYR A 342 -10.92 7.36 3.47
C TYR A 342 -10.35 8.73 3.83
N GLU A 343 -9.53 8.85 4.87
CA GLU A 343 -8.81 10.08 5.21
C GLU A 343 -7.80 10.47 4.12
N ALA A 344 -7.17 9.48 3.47
CA ALA A 344 -6.23 9.73 2.37
C ALA A 344 -6.90 10.09 1.03
N GLN A 345 -8.20 9.84 0.88
CA GLN A 345 -8.96 10.21 -0.32
C GLN A 345 -9.10 11.74 -0.41
N PRO A 346 -9.26 12.32 -1.63
CA PRO A 346 -9.35 13.77 -1.79
C PRO A 346 -10.56 14.36 -1.08
N ASP A 347 -10.37 15.50 -0.43
CA ASP A 347 -11.40 16.22 0.31
C ASP A 347 -12.61 16.62 -0.55
N ILE A 348 -12.32 17.07 -1.79
CA ILE A 348 -13.31 17.36 -2.83
C ILE A 348 -13.16 16.28 -3.90
N SER A 349 -14.27 15.65 -4.28
CA SER A 349 -14.22 14.55 -5.24
C SER A 349 -13.66 14.99 -6.60
N ASN A 350 -12.73 14.20 -7.14
CA ASN A 350 -12.21 14.42 -8.49
C ASN A 350 -13.29 14.20 -9.57
N ALA A 351 -14.45 13.63 -9.23
CA ALA A 351 -15.60 13.50 -10.12
C ALA A 351 -16.13 14.86 -10.62
N PHE A 352 -15.83 15.96 -9.93
CA PHE A 352 -16.19 17.31 -10.38
C PHE A 352 -15.24 17.89 -11.42
N LYS A 353 -14.08 17.26 -11.67
CA LYS A 353 -13.05 17.72 -12.62
C LYS A 353 -13.22 17.07 -14.00
N THR A 354 -14.41 16.61 -14.35
CA THR A 354 -14.66 15.90 -15.60
C THR A 354 -14.61 16.88 -16.76
N THR A 355 -14.14 16.42 -17.91
CA THR A 355 -14.12 17.20 -19.17
C THR A 355 -15.42 17.04 -19.97
N GLU A 356 -16.25 16.08 -19.59
CA GLU A 356 -17.51 15.76 -20.25
C GLU A 356 -18.67 15.95 -19.28
N PHE A 357 -19.86 16.20 -19.85
CA PHE A 357 -21.10 16.23 -19.09
C PHE A 357 -21.47 14.83 -18.59
N ILE A 358 -21.64 14.70 -17.27
CA ILE A 358 -22.07 13.47 -16.61
C ILE A 358 -23.44 13.71 -15.98
N PRO A 359 -24.47 12.91 -16.31
CA PRO A 359 -25.78 13.04 -15.69
C PRO A 359 -25.72 12.94 -14.16
N LEU A 360 -26.52 13.76 -13.46
CA LEU A 360 -26.48 13.89 -11.99
C LEU A 360 -26.53 12.55 -11.23
N PRO A 361 -27.36 11.55 -11.60
CA PRO A 361 -27.39 10.26 -10.90
C PRO A 361 -26.05 9.49 -10.98
N LYS A 362 -25.36 9.60 -12.12
CA LYS A 362 -24.04 8.98 -12.32
C LYS A 362 -22.97 9.78 -11.59
N LEU A 363 -23.00 11.11 -11.67
CA LEU A 363 -22.09 11.99 -10.92
C LEU A 363 -22.21 11.75 -9.42
N LEU A 364 -23.42 11.61 -8.89
CA LEU A 364 -23.70 11.28 -7.49
C LEU A 364 -23.07 9.96 -7.09
N SER A 365 -23.20 8.94 -7.94
CA SER A 365 -22.58 7.64 -7.71
C SER A 365 -21.05 7.73 -7.67
N MET A 366 -20.46 8.54 -8.55
CA MET A 366 -19.01 8.80 -8.59
C MET A 366 -18.51 9.55 -7.34
N VAL A 367 -19.18 10.63 -6.93
CA VAL A 367 -18.82 11.42 -5.74
C VAL A 367 -18.90 10.57 -4.47
N LYS A 368 -19.86 9.64 -4.39
CA LYS A 368 -20.00 8.73 -3.25
C LYS A 368 -18.81 7.79 -3.09
N VAL A 369 -18.11 7.40 -4.16
CA VAL A 369 -16.95 6.49 -4.10
C VAL A 369 -15.88 7.01 -3.12
N THR A 370 -15.57 8.30 -3.16
CA THR A 370 -14.54 8.91 -2.32
C THR A 370 -15.09 9.51 -1.03
N THR A 371 -16.42 9.45 -0.80
CA THR A 371 -17.07 10.08 0.36
C THR A 371 -17.63 9.06 1.35
N VAL A 372 -18.28 8.01 0.85
CA VAL A 372 -19.01 7.05 1.67
C VAL A 372 -18.41 5.67 1.44
N PRO A 373 -17.87 5.03 2.49
CA PRO A 373 -17.50 3.63 2.41
C PRO A 373 -18.62 2.72 1.92
N ALA A 374 -18.31 1.86 0.94
CA ALA A 374 -19.28 0.89 0.41
C ALA A 374 -19.86 -0.05 1.48
N VAL A 375 -19.15 -0.24 2.59
CA VAL A 375 -19.56 -1.06 3.73
C VAL A 375 -20.53 -0.35 4.67
N CYS A 376 -20.63 0.98 4.58
CA CYS A 376 -21.49 1.79 5.44
C CYS A 376 -22.92 1.85 4.92
N ASN A 377 -23.87 1.67 5.82
CA ASN A 377 -25.29 1.84 5.57
C ASN A 377 -26.03 2.19 6.88
N LYS A 378 -27.31 2.59 6.76
CA LYS A 378 -28.13 3.01 7.91
C LYS A 378 -28.26 1.92 8.97
N ALA A 379 -28.36 0.65 8.55
CA ALA A 379 -28.46 -0.49 9.45
C ALA A 379 -27.16 -0.67 10.26
N MET A 380 -26.00 -0.64 9.61
CA MET A 380 -24.69 -0.70 10.27
C MET A 380 -24.54 0.41 11.31
N PHE A 381 -24.85 1.66 10.95
CA PHE A 381 -24.75 2.77 11.91
C PHE A 381 -25.71 2.60 13.09
N THR A 382 -26.97 2.26 12.83
CA THR A 382 -27.98 2.09 13.87
C THR A 382 -27.63 0.93 14.81
N GLN A 383 -27.20 -0.21 14.28
CA GLN A 383 -26.71 -1.34 15.08
C GLN A 383 -25.53 -0.93 15.95
N GLY A 384 -24.55 -0.22 15.38
CA GLY A 384 -23.37 0.24 16.11
C GLY A 384 -23.69 1.20 17.26
N LEU A 385 -24.65 2.10 17.07
CA LEU A 385 -25.09 3.04 18.10
C LEU A 385 -25.90 2.37 19.23
N ASN A 386 -26.56 1.25 18.94
CA ASN A 386 -27.34 0.49 19.91
C ASN A 386 -26.49 -0.44 20.80
N ILE A 387 -25.25 -0.74 20.41
CA ILE A 387 -24.31 -1.52 21.24
C ILE A 387 -23.91 -0.71 22.46
N ALA A 388 -23.93 -1.31 23.65
CA ALA A 388 -23.62 -0.62 24.91
C ALA A 388 -22.20 -0.01 24.97
N SER A 389 -21.24 -0.57 24.24
CA SER A 389 -19.83 -0.15 24.28
C SER A 389 -19.61 1.29 23.82
N LYS A 390 -18.99 2.10 24.68
CA LYS A 390 -18.59 3.49 24.42
C LYS A 390 -17.60 3.58 23.25
N THR A 391 -16.60 2.69 23.20
CA THR A 391 -15.61 2.61 22.12
C THR A 391 -16.24 2.34 20.75
N VAL A 392 -17.23 1.44 20.68
CA VAL A 392 -17.96 1.15 19.44
C VAL A 392 -18.77 2.37 19.00
N LYS A 393 -19.52 2.99 19.93
CA LYS A 393 -20.28 4.23 19.65
C LYS A 393 -19.38 5.36 19.16
N HIS A 394 -18.24 5.59 19.83
CA HIS A 394 -17.26 6.59 19.44
C HIS A 394 -16.70 6.31 18.03
N THR A 395 -16.34 5.07 17.75
CA THR A 395 -15.83 4.66 16.43
C THR A 395 -16.84 4.95 15.32
N ILE A 396 -18.12 4.63 15.57
CA ILE A 396 -19.23 4.88 14.64
C ILE A 396 -19.46 6.37 14.44
N PHE A 397 -19.59 7.16 15.50
CA PHE A 397 -19.78 8.61 15.38
C PHE A 397 -18.60 9.30 14.70
N SER A 398 -17.39 8.83 14.96
CA SER A 398 -16.19 9.37 14.35
C SER A 398 -16.15 9.07 12.84
N LEU A 399 -16.59 7.88 12.41
CA LEU A 399 -16.77 7.58 10.98
C LEU A 399 -17.85 8.45 10.33
N ILE A 400 -19.01 8.61 10.98
CA ILE A 400 -20.08 9.50 10.53
C ILE A 400 -19.55 10.93 10.38
N THR A 401 -18.74 11.40 11.35
CA THR A 401 -18.09 12.71 11.31
C THR A 401 -17.19 12.86 10.08
N THR A 402 -16.36 11.87 9.77
CA THR A 402 -15.49 11.89 8.58
C THR A 402 -16.30 11.97 7.29
N ILE A 403 -17.36 11.17 7.17
CA ILE A 403 -18.27 11.19 6.00
C ILE A 403 -18.93 12.56 5.86
N LEU A 404 -19.49 13.09 6.94
CA LEU A 404 -20.21 14.37 6.92
C LEU A 404 -19.30 15.57 6.64
N LYS A 405 -18.12 15.64 7.24
CA LYS A 405 -17.14 16.72 6.97
C LYS A 405 -16.77 16.76 5.49
N ARG A 406 -16.61 15.60 4.87
CA ARG A 406 -16.29 15.48 3.46
C ARG A 406 -17.47 15.81 2.56
N ALA A 407 -18.66 15.31 2.91
CA ALA A 407 -19.90 15.69 2.25
C ALA A 407 -20.11 17.21 2.27
N LEU A 408 -19.84 17.86 3.41
CA LEU A 408 -19.91 19.32 3.55
C LEU A 408 -18.95 20.01 2.58
N LYS A 409 -17.67 19.61 2.52
CA LYS A 409 -16.71 20.18 1.55
C LYS A 409 -17.17 20.03 0.10
N ASN A 410 -17.74 18.88 -0.27
CA ASN A 410 -18.31 18.68 -1.60
C ASN A 410 -19.53 19.60 -1.85
N ILE A 411 -20.40 19.76 -0.85
CA ILE A 411 -21.57 20.65 -0.93
C ILE A 411 -21.13 22.10 -1.08
N ASP A 412 -20.21 22.58 -0.24
CA ASP A 412 -19.67 23.94 -0.30
C ASP A 412 -19.02 24.22 -1.65
N TYR A 413 -18.29 23.24 -2.21
CA TYR A 413 -17.73 23.33 -3.55
C TYR A 413 -18.83 23.45 -4.62
N CYS A 414 -19.90 22.66 -4.54
CA CYS A 414 -21.03 22.71 -5.46
C CYS A 414 -21.85 24.02 -5.36
N LEU A 415 -21.94 24.60 -4.16
CA LEU A 415 -22.70 25.84 -3.93
C LEU A 415 -21.90 27.12 -4.23
N ASN A 416 -20.60 27.00 -4.51
CA ASN A 416 -19.76 28.15 -4.84
C ASN A 416 -20.05 28.65 -6.27
N GLU A 417 -20.92 29.65 -6.37
CA GLU A 417 -21.38 30.20 -7.65
C GLU A 417 -20.22 30.68 -8.54
N LYS A 418 -19.17 31.27 -7.96
CA LYS A 418 -18.00 31.75 -8.70
C LYS A 418 -17.26 30.66 -9.48
N ILE A 419 -17.31 29.42 -9.00
CA ILE A 419 -16.68 28.26 -9.66
C ILE A 419 -17.53 27.82 -10.85
N TRP A 420 -18.84 27.69 -10.65
CA TRP A 420 -19.74 27.10 -11.64
C TRP A 420 -20.25 28.09 -12.68
N GLU A 421 -20.20 29.40 -12.42
CA GLU A 421 -20.39 30.43 -13.45
C GLU A 421 -19.30 30.39 -14.53
N ARG A 422 -18.10 29.92 -14.18
CA ARG A 422 -16.95 29.77 -15.10
C ARG A 422 -16.90 28.40 -15.76
N SER A 423 -17.79 27.48 -15.38
CA SER A 423 -17.80 26.13 -15.92
C SER A 423 -18.55 26.09 -17.25
N GLU A 424 -17.98 25.41 -18.24
CA GLU A 424 -18.63 25.17 -19.54
C GLU A 424 -19.61 23.98 -19.49
N ILE A 425 -19.55 23.15 -18.44
CA ILE A 425 -20.23 21.86 -18.37
C ILE A 425 -21.48 21.92 -17.50
N TYR A 426 -21.39 22.55 -16.32
CA TYR A 426 -22.47 22.60 -15.34
C TYR A 426 -22.75 24.04 -14.92
N THR A 427 -24.03 24.36 -14.74
CA THR A 427 -24.45 25.66 -14.22
C THR A 427 -24.62 25.63 -12.69
N PRO A 428 -24.58 26.79 -12.01
CA PRO A 428 -24.89 26.87 -10.58
C PRO A 428 -26.25 26.25 -10.21
N LEU A 429 -27.26 26.34 -11.09
CA LEU A 429 -28.58 25.75 -10.88
C LEU A 429 -28.51 24.21 -10.85
N ILE A 430 -27.82 23.61 -11.82
CA ILE A 430 -27.65 22.14 -11.90
C ILE A 430 -26.88 21.63 -10.67
N MET A 431 -25.89 22.38 -10.20
CA MET A 431 -25.14 22.01 -8.99
C MET A 431 -25.97 22.15 -7.70
N LYS A 432 -26.90 23.11 -7.63
CA LYS A 432 -27.89 23.18 -6.54
C LYS A 432 -28.81 21.95 -6.56
N GLU A 433 -29.24 21.50 -7.74
CA GLU A 433 -30.02 20.26 -7.89
C GLU A 433 -29.21 19.02 -7.46
N PHE A 434 -27.94 18.94 -7.88
CA PHE A 434 -27.03 17.88 -7.43
C PHE A 434 -26.91 17.85 -5.91
N VAL A 435 -26.73 19.00 -5.26
CA VAL A 435 -26.66 19.11 -3.79
C VAL A 435 -27.93 18.54 -3.15
N GLN A 436 -29.11 18.83 -3.71
CA GLN A 436 -30.36 18.28 -3.19
C GLN A 436 -30.41 16.75 -3.30
N GLN A 437 -30.07 16.18 -4.47
CA GLN A 437 -29.99 14.72 -4.66
C GLN A 437 -28.94 14.08 -3.73
N TYR A 438 -27.83 14.78 -3.51
CA TYR A 438 -26.76 14.31 -2.63
C TYR A 438 -27.20 14.29 -1.16
N ARG A 439 -27.90 15.33 -0.70
CA ARG A 439 -28.51 15.40 0.64
C ARG A 439 -29.50 14.26 0.88
N GLU A 440 -30.35 13.97 -0.10
CA GLU A 440 -31.31 12.85 -0.03
C GLU A 440 -30.63 11.48 -0.02
N ALA A 441 -29.55 11.32 -0.79
CA ALA A 441 -28.77 10.09 -0.77
C ALA A 441 -28.07 9.86 0.58
N LEU A 442 -27.58 10.94 1.21
CA LEU A 442 -26.97 10.90 2.53
C LEU A 442 -28.00 10.67 3.64
N SER A 443 -29.20 11.23 3.56
CA SER A 443 -30.24 11.01 4.57
C SER A 443 -30.75 9.56 4.60
N LYS A 444 -30.75 8.87 3.45
CA LYS A 444 -31.01 7.42 3.38
C LYS A 444 -29.89 6.56 3.99
N LEU A 445 -28.66 7.09 4.06
CA LEU A 445 -27.48 6.41 4.60
C LEU A 445 -27.35 6.59 6.12
N LEU A 446 -27.62 7.79 6.62
CA LEU A 446 -27.36 8.19 8.00
C LEU A 446 -28.41 7.64 8.97
N PRO A 447 -28.04 7.38 10.24
CA PRO A 447 -29.03 7.09 11.28
C PRO A 447 -29.94 8.30 11.54
N ASP A 448 -31.17 8.04 11.99
CA ASP A 448 -32.11 9.11 12.29
C ASP A 448 -31.64 9.93 13.50
N MET A 449 -32.01 11.21 13.55
CA MET A 449 -31.67 12.10 14.67
C MET A 449 -32.15 11.55 16.02
N THR A 450 -33.26 10.82 16.04
CA THR A 450 -33.76 10.13 17.23
C THR A 450 -32.75 9.12 17.79
N ASN A 451 -32.06 8.36 16.94
CA ASN A 451 -31.03 7.40 17.37
C ASN A 451 -29.81 8.12 17.95
N VAL A 452 -29.37 9.22 17.31
CA VAL A 452 -28.25 10.04 17.80
C VAL A 452 -28.59 10.62 19.19
N ILE A 453 -29.80 11.17 19.34
CA ILE A 453 -30.26 11.76 20.60
C ILE A 453 -30.47 10.69 21.68
N ALA A 454 -30.96 9.50 21.33
CA ALA A 454 -31.13 8.40 22.28
C ALA A 454 -29.80 8.00 22.93
N VAL A 455 -28.70 8.02 22.16
CA VAL A 455 -27.36 7.78 22.69
C VAL A 455 -26.97 8.86 23.70
N TRP A 456 -27.21 10.14 23.39
CA TRP A 456 -26.99 11.24 24.35
C TRP A 456 -27.78 11.04 25.66
N GLN A 457 -29.08 10.73 25.54
CA GLN A 457 -29.95 10.51 26.68
C GLN A 457 -29.54 9.29 27.53
N SER A 458 -28.92 8.28 26.92
CA SER A 458 -28.42 7.11 27.66
C SER A 458 -27.31 7.48 28.66
N PHE A 459 -26.47 8.47 28.34
CA PHE A 459 -25.44 8.97 29.27
C PHE A 459 -26.07 9.74 30.43
N LEU A 460 -27.10 10.55 30.17
CA LEU A 460 -27.80 11.28 31.24
C LEU A 460 -28.47 10.36 32.27
N LYS A 461 -28.94 9.19 31.83
CA LYS A 461 -29.50 8.17 32.74
C LYS A 461 -28.40 7.50 33.58
N GLN A 462 -27.22 7.29 33.01
CA GLN A 462 -26.06 6.74 33.72
C GLN A 462 -25.51 7.73 34.74
N ASP A 463 -25.38 9.00 34.38
CA ASP A 463 -24.94 10.10 35.27
C ASP A 463 -25.88 10.18 36.51
N LYS A 464 -27.21 10.13 36.29
CA LYS A 464 -28.21 10.12 37.38
C LYS A 464 -28.20 8.85 38.24
N ALA A 465 -27.90 7.69 37.65
CA ALA A 465 -27.82 6.42 38.40
C ALA A 465 -26.56 6.36 39.28
N GLN A 466 -25.43 6.88 38.79
CA GLN A 466 -24.18 7.00 39.55
C GLN A 466 -24.30 8.03 40.69
N GLU A 467 -24.99 9.15 40.47
CA GLU A 467 -25.31 10.12 41.53
C GLU A 467 -26.24 9.54 42.60
N GLY A 468 -27.22 8.70 42.21
CA GLY A 468 -28.12 8.02 43.14
C GLY A 468 -27.43 6.95 44.01
N GLN A 469 -26.45 6.23 43.44
CA GLN A 469 -25.63 5.27 44.18
C GLN A 469 -24.62 5.95 45.11
N LYS A 470 -24.01 7.07 44.71
CA LYS A 470 -23.15 7.87 45.60
C LYS A 470 -23.92 8.40 46.82
N LYS A 471 -25.17 8.82 46.64
CA LYS A 471 -26.03 9.27 47.76
C LYS A 471 -26.43 8.14 48.73
N ARG A 472 -26.63 6.91 48.24
CA ARG A 472 -26.92 5.74 49.09
C ARG A 472 -25.67 5.19 49.80
N GLY A 473 -24.48 5.33 49.20
CA GLY A 473 -23.21 4.91 49.80
C GLY A 473 -22.70 5.81 50.92
N THR A 474 -23.11 7.08 50.96
CA THR A 474 -22.71 8.03 52.02
C THR A 474 -23.41 7.84 53.37
N GLU A 475 -24.42 6.97 53.48
CA GLU A 475 -25.08 6.70 54.78
C GLU A 475 -24.55 5.46 55.52
N THR A 476 -23.71 4.63 54.89
CA THR A 476 -23.12 3.44 55.53
C THR A 476 -21.74 3.10 54.97
N ALA A 477 -20.69 3.75 55.46
CA ALA A 477 -19.34 3.19 55.63
C ALA A 477 -18.37 4.29 56.14
N SER A 478 -18.29 4.44 57.45
CA SER A 478 -17.07 4.91 58.10
C SER A 478 -16.13 3.70 58.25
N TYR A 479 -14.84 3.94 58.03
CA TYR A 479 -13.69 3.02 58.19
C TYR A 479 -13.55 1.92 57.12
N MET A 480 -12.65 2.14 56.15
CA MET A 480 -11.48 1.30 55.85
C MET A 480 -10.70 1.88 54.66
N GLU A 481 -9.36 1.81 54.75
CA GLU A 481 -8.41 2.20 53.72
C GLU A 481 -8.41 1.23 52.51
N GLU A 482 -7.79 1.69 51.42
CA GLU A 482 -7.43 1.02 50.16
C GLU A 482 -8.42 1.06 48.98
N THR A 483 -8.06 1.82 47.93
CA THR A 483 -7.60 1.28 46.62
C THR A 483 -7.40 2.42 45.61
N ASN A 484 -6.16 2.62 45.14
CA ASN A 484 -5.81 3.61 44.10
C ASN A 484 -6.18 3.18 42.66
N GLU A 485 -6.79 1.99 42.49
CA GLU A 485 -7.18 1.44 41.18
C GLU A 485 -8.57 1.93 40.73
N THR A 486 -9.52 2.07 41.64
CA THR A 486 -10.90 2.51 41.35
C THR A 486 -10.97 3.97 40.90
N ASN A 487 -10.11 4.85 41.44
CA ASN A 487 -10.00 6.25 41.02
C ASN A 487 -9.43 6.42 39.60
N LYS A 488 -8.52 5.52 39.16
CA LYS A 488 -7.98 5.54 37.80
C LYS A 488 -9.01 5.07 36.77
N GLU A 489 -9.77 4.02 37.08
CA GLU A 489 -10.85 3.54 36.22
C GLU A 489 -11.99 4.56 36.10
N HIS A 490 -12.38 5.21 37.21
CA HIS A 490 -13.38 6.29 37.18
C HIS A 490 -12.92 7.52 36.36
N GLY A 491 -11.65 7.90 36.43
CA GLY A 491 -11.10 9.01 35.63
C GLY A 491 -11.05 8.71 34.13
N LEU A 492 -10.70 7.48 33.75
CA LEU A 492 -10.71 7.05 32.34
C LEU A 492 -12.13 7.00 31.77
N ASP A 493 -13.10 6.52 32.55
CA ASP A 493 -14.50 6.43 32.15
C ASP A 493 -15.12 7.81 31.87
N ASP A 494 -14.75 8.82 32.66
CA ASP A 494 -15.22 10.21 32.51
C ASP A 494 -14.62 10.91 31.27
N VAL A 495 -13.34 10.63 30.96
CA VAL A 495 -12.68 11.11 29.72
C VAL A 495 -13.34 10.50 28.48
N GLU A 496 -13.61 9.19 28.48
CA GLU A 496 -14.29 8.53 27.37
C GLU A 496 -15.72 9.06 27.13
N ILE A 497 -16.47 9.30 28.21
CA ILE A 497 -17.81 9.91 28.12
C ILE A 497 -17.69 11.33 27.56
N THR A 498 -16.72 12.12 28.00
CA THR A 498 -16.48 13.48 27.52
C THR A 498 -16.18 13.50 26.02
N LEU A 499 -15.26 12.65 25.55
CA LEU A 499 -14.94 12.52 24.12
C LEU A 499 -16.17 12.10 23.30
N LEU A 500 -16.95 11.15 23.80
CA LEU A 500 -18.15 10.67 23.13
C LEU A 500 -19.25 11.74 23.05
N LYS A 501 -19.46 12.50 24.14
CA LYS A 501 -20.35 13.67 24.17
C LYS A 501 -19.88 14.73 23.15
N ALA A 502 -18.58 15.03 23.08
CA ALA A 502 -18.00 15.99 22.14
C ALA A 502 -18.22 15.60 20.67
N VAL A 503 -17.89 14.35 20.30
CA VAL A 503 -18.08 13.86 18.92
C VAL A 503 -19.56 13.83 18.56
N LEU A 504 -20.45 13.46 19.48
CA LEU A 504 -21.89 13.47 19.25
C LEU A 504 -22.41 14.89 18.94
N LEU A 505 -22.01 15.89 19.72
CA LEU A 505 -22.38 17.30 19.46
C LEU A 505 -21.85 17.78 18.10
N GLN A 506 -20.63 17.39 17.75
CA GLN A 506 -20.06 17.67 16.42
C GLN A 506 -20.90 17.02 15.30
N VAL A 507 -21.34 15.77 15.48
CA VAL A 507 -22.23 15.10 14.53
C VAL A 507 -23.54 15.85 14.38
N ILE A 508 -24.16 16.33 15.46
CA ILE A 508 -25.41 17.13 15.37
C ILE A 508 -25.20 18.41 14.55
N CYS A 509 -24.11 19.14 14.79
CA CYS A 509 -23.80 20.34 14.00
C CYS A 509 -23.64 20.00 12.51
N LEU A 510 -22.92 18.91 12.20
CA LEU A 510 -22.71 18.48 10.82
C LEU A 510 -24.01 17.98 10.16
N TYR A 511 -24.94 17.38 10.91
CA TYR A 511 -26.27 17.04 10.38
C TYR A 511 -27.02 18.29 9.94
N GLN A 512 -26.96 19.36 10.73
CA GLN A 512 -27.61 20.62 10.37
C GLN A 512 -27.02 21.24 9.10
N GLN A 513 -25.70 21.18 8.93
CA GLN A 513 -25.01 21.75 7.76
C GLN A 513 -25.21 20.91 6.48
N VAL A 514 -25.13 19.59 6.61
CA VAL A 514 -25.18 18.66 5.47
C VAL A 514 -26.61 18.26 5.12
N VAL A 515 -27.42 17.83 6.09
CA VAL A 515 -28.78 17.30 5.92
C VAL A 515 -29.78 18.02 6.85
N PRO A 516 -29.98 19.34 6.69
CA PRO A 516 -30.79 20.16 7.61
C PRO A 516 -32.23 19.66 7.79
N HIS A 517 -32.81 19.02 6.77
CA HIS A 517 -34.17 18.49 6.82
C HIS A 517 -34.35 17.42 7.92
N LEU A 518 -33.33 16.62 8.24
CA LEU A 518 -33.40 15.62 9.32
C LEU A 518 -33.47 16.27 10.71
N VAL A 519 -32.84 17.43 10.87
CA VAL A 519 -32.89 18.22 12.11
C VAL A 519 -34.21 18.95 12.21
N ALA A 520 -34.68 19.54 11.10
CA ALA A 520 -35.95 20.27 11.04
C ALA A 520 -37.15 19.38 11.38
N GLN A 521 -37.17 18.13 10.91
CA GLN A 521 -38.26 17.17 11.17
C GLN A 521 -38.25 16.60 12.59
N ASN A 522 -37.16 16.78 13.35
CA ASN A 522 -37.05 16.24 14.70
C ASN A 522 -37.72 17.16 15.74
N ASN A 523 -38.57 16.59 16.60
CA ASN A 523 -39.32 17.33 17.62
C ASN A 523 -38.58 17.48 18.96
N PHE A 524 -37.31 17.06 19.04
CA PHE A 524 -36.52 17.17 20.26
C PHE A 524 -36.14 18.62 20.56
N ASP A 525 -36.21 18.98 21.84
CA ASP A 525 -35.75 20.25 22.36
C ASP A 525 -34.24 20.17 22.68
N PHE A 526 -33.43 20.84 21.86
CA PHE A 526 -31.97 20.79 21.96
C PHE A 526 -31.43 21.55 23.19
N SER A 527 -32.24 22.38 23.85
CA SER A 527 -31.90 22.96 25.17
C SER A 527 -31.65 21.88 26.23
N LYS A 528 -32.21 20.67 26.07
CA LYS A 528 -31.96 19.54 26.97
C LYS A 528 -30.54 18.97 26.86
N LEU A 529 -29.82 19.23 25.77
CA LEU A 529 -28.41 18.85 25.65
C LEU A 529 -27.54 19.70 26.58
N ILE A 530 -27.89 20.97 26.74
CA ILE A 530 -27.19 21.92 27.61
C ILE A 530 -27.34 21.48 29.07
N LYS A 531 -28.57 21.14 29.51
CA LYS A 531 -28.82 20.55 30.84
C LYS A 531 -28.06 19.23 31.11
N GLY A 532 -27.57 18.59 30.06
CA GLY A 532 -26.80 17.36 30.14
C GLY A 532 -25.29 17.53 30.33
N ILE A 533 -24.82 18.78 30.21
CA ILE A 533 -23.43 19.18 30.45
C ILE A 533 -23.34 20.02 31.73
N PHE A 534 -24.33 20.87 31.96
CA PHE A 534 -24.46 21.65 33.19
C PHE A 534 -25.40 20.89 34.16
N THR A 535 -24.87 20.16 35.14
CA THR A 535 -25.69 19.58 36.23
C THR A 535 -26.20 20.71 37.14
N GLU A 536 -27.43 20.57 37.65
CA GLU A 536 -28.15 21.61 38.43
C GLU A 536 -27.48 22.05 39.74
N LYS A 537 -26.28 21.55 40.09
CA LYS A 537 -25.55 21.89 41.33
C LYS A 537 -24.12 22.39 41.20
N GLY A 538 -23.60 22.71 40.00
CA GLY A 538 -22.21 23.18 39.96
C GLY A 538 -21.76 23.95 38.73
N LEU A 539 -21.81 25.28 38.84
CA LEU A 539 -20.77 26.16 38.28
C LEU A 539 -19.36 25.91 38.90
N GLN A 540 -19.18 24.86 39.70
CA GLN A 540 -17.97 24.57 40.48
C GLN A 540 -17.18 23.32 40.02
N GLN A 541 -17.65 22.57 39.01
CA GLN A 541 -16.80 21.60 38.31
C GLN A 541 -16.35 22.23 36.99
N GLU A 542 -15.04 22.31 36.76
CA GLU A 542 -14.47 22.82 35.49
C GLU A 542 -14.99 21.97 34.34
N ILE A 543 -15.97 22.50 33.60
CA ILE A 543 -16.49 21.84 32.42
C ILE A 543 -15.38 21.78 31.38
N SER A 544 -15.18 20.60 30.79
CA SER A 544 -14.19 20.40 29.74
C SER A 544 -14.35 21.47 28.64
N PRO A 545 -13.30 22.26 28.33
CA PRO A 545 -13.35 23.31 27.32
C PRO A 545 -13.84 22.82 25.95
N VAL A 546 -13.61 21.54 25.65
CA VAL A 546 -14.06 20.89 24.41
C VAL A 546 -15.59 20.81 24.33
N LEU A 547 -16.26 20.48 25.42
CA LEU A 547 -17.73 20.42 25.47
C LEU A 547 -18.35 21.82 25.38
N HIS A 548 -17.75 22.80 26.04
CA HIS A 548 -18.16 24.20 25.91
C HIS A 548 -18.09 24.69 24.46
N TYR A 549 -16.95 24.49 23.79
CA TYR A 549 -16.78 24.85 22.39
C TYR A 549 -17.85 24.22 21.49
N HIS A 550 -18.13 22.92 21.66
CA HIS A 550 -19.11 22.22 20.84
C HIS A 550 -20.57 22.64 21.12
N ILE A 551 -20.93 22.99 22.36
CA ILE A 551 -22.26 23.56 22.66
C ILE A 551 -22.42 24.92 22.00
N LEU A 552 -21.41 25.80 22.13
CA LEU A 552 -21.48 27.15 21.54
C LEU A 552 -21.64 27.05 20.02
N LYS A 553 -20.89 26.14 19.38
CA LYS A 553 -21.05 25.86 17.96
C LYS A 553 -22.45 25.33 17.63
N LEU A 554 -23.00 24.44 18.45
CA LEU A 554 -24.34 23.90 18.26
C LEU A 554 -25.42 24.99 18.38
N ALA A 555 -25.26 25.94 19.30
CA ALA A 555 -26.15 27.08 19.46
C ALA A 555 -26.07 28.07 18.27
N LEU A 556 -24.90 28.20 17.64
CA LEU A 556 -24.72 29.03 16.44
C LEU A 556 -25.34 28.39 15.18
N GLU A 557 -25.24 27.07 15.03
CA GLU A 557 -25.62 26.37 13.80
C GLU A 557 -27.09 25.95 13.75
N LEU A 558 -27.69 25.60 14.90
CA LEU A 558 -29.07 25.11 14.95
C LEU A 558 -30.10 26.25 14.85
N PRO A 559 -31.27 26.00 14.22
CA PRO A 559 -32.35 26.98 14.16
C PRO A 559 -32.86 27.35 15.57
N ALA A 560 -33.13 28.64 15.82
CA ALA A 560 -33.56 29.14 17.12
C ALA A 560 -34.82 28.43 17.67
N ASN A 561 -35.76 28.05 16.79
CA ASN A 561 -37.00 27.36 17.14
C ASN A 561 -36.81 25.92 17.69
N LYS A 562 -35.58 25.38 17.64
CA LYS A 562 -35.20 24.09 18.22
C LYS A 562 -34.79 24.17 19.68
N PHE A 563 -34.74 25.37 20.25
CA PHE A 563 -34.44 25.59 21.65
C PHE A 563 -35.64 26.16 22.41
N SER A 564 -36.06 25.48 23.48
CA SER A 564 -37.23 25.89 24.26
C SER A 564 -37.11 27.28 24.91
N TRP A 565 -35.90 27.74 25.22
CA TRP A 565 -35.68 29.10 25.77
C TRP A 565 -35.97 30.25 24.79
N PHE A 566 -36.17 29.95 23.49
CA PHE A 566 -36.58 30.90 22.45
C PHE A 566 -38.10 30.84 22.18
N ARG A 567 -38.83 29.89 22.77
CA ARG A 567 -40.30 29.85 22.71
C ARG A 567 -40.98 30.81 23.69
N ILE A 568 -40.21 31.67 24.36
CA ILE A 568 -40.72 32.75 25.22
C ILE A 568 -40.72 34.03 24.37
N GLN A 569 -41.57 34.08 23.36
CA GLN A 569 -42.04 35.29 22.66
C GLN A 569 -42.94 34.84 21.51
N ASP A 570 -44.17 34.49 21.86
CA ASP A 570 -45.36 34.71 21.04
C ASP A 570 -46.46 35.23 21.96
#